data_AF-A0A6P8TLX3-F1
#
_entry.id   AF-A0A6P8TLX3-F1
#
_cell.length_a   1.000
_cell.length_b   1.000
_cell.length_c   1.000
_cell.angle_alpha   90.00
_cell.angle_beta   90.00
_cell.angle_gamma   90.00
#
_symmetry.space_group_name_H-M   'P 1'
#
loop_
_entity.id
_entity.type
_entity.pdbx_description
1 polymer ?
#
loop_
_entity_poly.entity_id
_entity_poly.type
_entity_poly.pdbx_seq_one_letter_code
_entity_poly.pdbx_strand_id
1 'polypeptide(L)'
;MEEGEEEVNYASVVFKAGNNPQPAAKRGEETVYGEVKAQNETKNEDSAGRRRFQHLACCLGILCVILLGGIIGVCVYRVQELTTKNKELENQKKNLKQKIQNLTTNWNELSISRAQWSIDSYCLGNADDKCKACQKGWLLTEPSCYAYNDAQPAKQKTWEEAQGDCRGRNSDLAVAHDSEEKIVIINKYSPGSSGTNGFWIGLRVEDGKWKWVDGSDLTDSSFNAEAADGRCAISVRSRNTWVSVSCEEKQQWICQKKALSVSTKQSY
;
A
#
# COMPACT_ATOMS: atom_id res chain seq x y z
N MET A 1 10.98 24.23 -22.74
CA MET A 1 9.90 23.98 -23.71
C MET A 1 8.65 24.56 -23.11
N GLU A 2 7.97 25.39 -23.90
CA GLU A 2 6.90 26.32 -23.53
C GLU A 2 5.70 25.63 -22.85
N GLU A 3 5.14 26.28 -21.83
CA GLU A 3 3.82 25.97 -21.28
C GLU A 3 2.77 26.63 -22.18
N GLY A 4 1.91 25.82 -22.80
CA GLY A 4 0.78 26.27 -23.60
C GLY A 4 -0.42 26.63 -22.72
N GLU A 5 -0.98 27.80 -22.96
CA GLU A 5 -2.24 28.27 -22.39
C GLU A 5 -3.43 27.61 -23.12
N GLU A 6 -4.38 27.03 -22.40
CA GLU A 6 -5.68 26.61 -22.94
C GLU A 6 -6.75 27.69 -22.66
N GLU A 7 -7.27 28.30 -23.73
CA GLU A 7 -8.36 29.28 -23.71
C GLU A 7 -9.72 28.61 -23.45
N VAL A 8 -10.53 29.19 -22.56
CA VAL A 8 -11.92 28.78 -22.31
C VAL A 8 -12.87 29.69 -23.09
N ASN A 9 -13.61 29.10 -24.04
CA ASN A 9 -14.49 29.82 -24.96
C ASN A 9 -15.95 29.83 -24.45
N TYR A 10 -16.58 30.99 -24.34
CA TYR A 10 -17.98 31.13 -23.90
C TYR A 10 -18.89 31.45 -25.09
N ALA A 11 -19.97 30.68 -25.26
CA ALA A 11 -21.04 30.96 -26.22
C ALA A 11 -22.25 31.63 -25.54
N SER A 12 -22.84 32.64 -26.19
CA SER A 12 -24.07 33.30 -25.75
C SER A 12 -25.21 33.03 -26.73
N VAL A 13 -26.41 32.77 -26.19
CA VAL A 13 -27.63 32.52 -26.98
C VAL A 13 -28.65 33.63 -26.71
N VAL A 14 -29.13 34.24 -27.80
CA VAL A 14 -30.16 35.29 -27.81
C VAL A 14 -31.46 34.70 -28.33
N PHE A 15 -32.58 34.96 -27.66
CA PHE A 15 -33.91 34.60 -28.14
C PHE A 15 -34.66 35.84 -28.66
N LYS A 16 -35.11 35.76 -29.92
CA LYS A 16 -36.03 36.71 -30.58
C LYS A 16 -37.41 36.07 -30.75
N ALA A 17 -38.48 36.84 -30.52
CA ALA A 17 -39.82 36.56 -31.01
C ALA A 17 -40.32 37.76 -31.86
N GLY A 18 -40.94 37.48 -33.01
CA GLY A 18 -41.07 38.40 -34.13
C GLY A 18 -42.47 38.97 -34.45
N ASN A 19 -42.41 40.10 -35.18
CA ASN A 19 -43.23 40.72 -36.24
C ASN A 19 -44.79 40.70 -36.27
N ASN A 20 -45.35 41.92 -36.07
CA ASN A 20 -46.12 42.83 -36.98
C ASN A 20 -47.45 42.38 -37.67
N PRO A 21 -48.43 43.29 -37.96
CA PRO A 21 -48.29 44.36 -38.97
C PRO A 21 -48.97 45.75 -38.71
N GLN A 22 -48.48 46.77 -39.43
CA GLN A 22 -48.98 48.16 -39.67
C GLN A 22 -50.24 48.19 -40.58
N PRO A 23 -51.00 49.31 -40.80
CA PRO A 23 -50.57 50.66 -41.25
C PRO A 23 -51.39 51.82 -40.60
N ALA A 24 -51.32 53.13 -40.88
CA ALA A 24 -50.98 53.94 -42.04
C ALA A 24 -50.68 55.41 -41.61
N ALA A 25 -50.02 56.18 -42.49
CA ALA A 25 -49.70 57.60 -42.32
C ALA A 25 -50.85 58.55 -42.74
N LYS A 26 -50.89 59.78 -42.20
CA LYS A 26 -51.25 61.00 -42.93
C LYS A 26 -50.78 62.28 -42.19
N ARG A 27 -50.42 63.27 -43.01
CA ARG A 27 -49.84 64.60 -42.74
C ARG A 27 -50.96 65.66 -42.74
N GLY A 28 -50.80 66.76 -41.98
CA GLY A 28 -51.34 68.08 -42.33
C GLY A 28 -52.13 68.84 -41.24
N GLU A 29 -51.55 69.97 -40.83
CA GLU A 29 -52.10 71.29 -40.45
C GLU A 29 -53.22 71.54 -39.40
N GLU A 30 -52.87 72.54 -38.58
CA GLU A 30 -53.57 73.51 -37.72
C GLU A 30 -55.10 73.70 -37.84
N THR A 31 -55.81 73.85 -36.71
CA THR A 31 -56.85 74.90 -36.50
C THR A 31 -57.42 74.90 -35.06
N VAL A 32 -57.26 76.06 -34.41
CA VAL A 32 -58.20 76.88 -33.61
C VAL A 32 -59.29 76.23 -32.72
N TYR A 33 -59.17 76.56 -31.43
CA TYR A 33 -60.04 76.53 -30.24
C TYR A 33 -61.52 76.07 -30.32
N GLY A 34 -61.88 75.26 -29.31
CA GLY A 34 -63.21 75.18 -28.72
C GLY A 34 -63.10 75.18 -27.18
N GLU A 35 -63.57 76.24 -26.54
CA GLU A 35 -63.65 76.35 -25.08
C GLU A 35 -64.79 75.44 -24.58
N VAL A 36 -64.43 74.35 -23.89
CA VAL A 36 -65.38 73.58 -23.08
C VAL A 36 -65.26 74.11 -21.66
N LYS A 37 -66.31 74.78 -21.19
CA LYS A 37 -66.47 75.22 -19.80
C LYS A 37 -66.25 74.02 -18.87
N ALA A 38 -65.11 73.99 -18.21
CA ALA A 38 -64.93 73.18 -17.02
C ALA A 38 -65.85 73.76 -15.94
N GLN A 39 -66.98 73.10 -15.69
CA GLN A 39 -67.63 73.24 -14.40
C GLN A 39 -66.70 72.60 -13.37
N ASN A 40 -66.18 73.46 -12.49
CA ASN A 40 -65.57 73.06 -11.23
C ASN A 40 -66.57 72.21 -10.44
N GLU A 41 -66.53 70.90 -10.62
CA GLU A 41 -66.82 69.97 -9.54
C GLU A 41 -65.47 69.54 -8.96
N THR A 42 -65.12 70.17 -7.84
CA THR A 42 -64.14 69.68 -6.89
C THR A 42 -64.58 68.32 -6.37
N LYS A 43 -64.30 67.25 -7.12
CA LYS A 43 -64.15 65.92 -6.54
C LYS A 43 -62.69 65.69 -6.21
N ASN A 44 -62.44 65.85 -4.93
CA ASN A 44 -61.23 65.60 -4.21
C ASN A 44 -60.95 64.07 -4.18
N GLU A 45 -60.61 63.49 -5.32
CA GLU A 45 -60.02 62.16 -5.49
C GLU A 45 -58.96 62.35 -6.58
N ASP A 46 -57.66 62.44 -6.30
CA ASP A 46 -56.90 61.26 -5.90
C ASP A 46 -55.57 61.63 -5.21
N SER A 47 -55.63 62.42 -4.14
CA SER A 47 -54.52 62.48 -3.17
C SER A 47 -54.38 61.17 -2.37
N ALA A 48 -55.42 60.32 -2.39
CA ALA A 48 -55.47 59.00 -1.78
C ALA A 48 -54.75 57.94 -2.61
N GLY A 49 -54.94 57.87 -3.94
CA GLY A 49 -54.25 56.95 -4.83
C GLY A 49 -52.74 57.18 -4.87
N ARG A 50 -52.30 58.45 -4.90
CA ARG A 50 -50.88 58.81 -4.85
C ARG A 50 -50.22 58.44 -3.52
N ARG A 51 -50.90 58.68 -2.37
CA ARG A 51 -50.44 58.23 -1.05
C ARG A 51 -50.43 56.72 -0.92
N ARG A 52 -51.45 56.02 -1.43
CA ARG A 52 -51.55 54.54 -1.40
C ARG A 52 -50.45 53.88 -2.21
N PHE A 53 -50.15 54.38 -3.42
CA PHE A 53 -49.03 53.90 -4.23
C PHE A 53 -47.67 54.13 -3.54
N GLN A 54 -47.53 55.27 -2.87
CA GLN A 54 -46.32 55.62 -2.13
C GLN A 54 -46.12 54.76 -0.88
N HIS A 55 -47.19 54.44 -0.14
CA HIS A 55 -47.16 53.47 0.96
C HIS A 55 -46.84 52.04 0.48
N LEU A 56 -47.44 51.60 -0.63
CA LEU A 56 -47.14 50.28 -1.23
C LEU A 56 -45.67 50.18 -1.66
N ALA A 57 -45.14 51.23 -2.29
CA ALA A 57 -43.73 51.31 -2.69
C ALA A 57 -42.78 51.25 -1.48
N CYS A 58 -43.12 51.92 -0.36
CA CYS A 58 -42.36 51.80 0.88
C CYS A 58 -42.40 50.38 1.47
N CYS A 59 -43.56 49.74 1.51
CA CYS A 59 -43.69 48.37 2.02
C CYS A 59 -42.92 47.36 1.17
N LEU A 60 -42.97 47.49 -0.16
CA LEU A 60 -42.18 46.67 -1.08
C LEU A 60 -40.68 46.90 -0.92
N GLY A 61 -40.26 48.15 -0.73
CA GLY A 61 -38.86 48.48 -0.43
C GLY A 61 -38.37 47.82 0.86
N ILE A 62 -39.16 47.87 1.94
CA ILE A 62 -38.84 47.23 3.22
C ILE A 62 -38.77 45.70 3.07
N LEU A 63 -39.72 45.08 2.36
CA LEU A 63 -39.71 43.64 2.08
C LEU A 63 -38.46 43.22 1.29
N CYS A 64 -38.07 43.99 0.27
CA CYS A 64 -36.85 43.74 -0.47
C CYS A 64 -35.61 43.81 0.43
N VAL A 65 -35.53 44.80 1.33
CA VAL A 65 -34.40 44.93 2.27
C VAL A 65 -34.32 43.73 3.23
N ILE A 66 -35.45 43.26 3.75
CA ILE A 66 -35.50 42.08 4.63
C ILE A 66 -35.07 40.82 3.89
N LEU A 67 -35.59 40.60 2.68
CA LEU A 67 -35.22 39.44 1.85
C LEU A 67 -33.73 39.46 1.49
N LEU A 68 -33.20 40.63 1.11
CA LEU A 68 -31.77 40.80 0.81
C LEU A 68 -30.91 40.53 2.05
N GLY A 69 -31.31 41.02 3.23
CA GLY A 69 -30.62 40.75 4.49
C GLY A 69 -30.58 39.26 4.83
N GLY A 70 -31.71 38.55 4.64
CA GLY A 70 -31.78 37.10 4.83
C GLY A 70 -30.88 36.31 3.89
N ILE A 71 -30.87 36.67 2.59
CA ILE A 71 -29.99 36.06 1.59
C ILE A 71 -28.53 36.28 1.96
N ILE A 72 -28.15 37.52 2.30
CA ILE A 72 -26.79 37.85 2.72
C ILE A 72 -26.38 37.03 3.95
N GLY A 73 -27.24 36.91 4.96
CA GLY A 73 -26.98 36.11 6.16
C GLY A 73 -26.71 34.63 5.85
N VAL A 74 -27.54 34.01 5.00
CA VAL A 74 -27.34 32.61 4.56
C VAL A 74 -26.04 32.46 3.76
N CYS A 75 -25.75 33.39 2.85
CA CYS A 75 -24.51 33.39 2.09
C CYS A 75 -23.27 33.47 3.00
N VAL A 76 -23.27 34.39 3.96
CA VAL A 76 -22.16 34.54 4.93
C VAL A 76 -22.00 33.28 5.76
N TYR A 77 -23.09 32.70 6.28
CA TYR A 77 -23.05 31.46 7.05
C TYR A 77 -22.45 30.30 6.24
N ARG A 78 -22.92 30.10 5.00
CA ARG A 78 -22.40 29.04 4.11
C ARG A 78 -20.93 29.25 3.78
N VAL A 79 -20.50 30.48 3.50
CA VAL A 79 -19.10 30.80 3.24
C VAL A 79 -18.24 30.50 4.48
N GLN A 80 -18.72 30.85 5.67
CA GLN A 80 -18.01 30.56 6.92
C GLN A 80 -17.92 29.04 7.21
N GLU A 81 -18.99 28.29 6.94
CA GLU A 81 -19.00 26.83 7.05
C GLU A 81 -18.01 26.18 6.07
N LEU A 82 -18.04 26.58 4.79
CA LEU A 82 -17.14 26.05 3.76
C LEU A 82 -15.68 26.39 4.04
N THR A 83 -15.39 27.62 4.49
CA THR A 83 -14.02 28.02 4.83
C THR A 83 -13.47 27.21 6.01
N THR A 84 -14.31 26.88 7.00
CA THR A 84 -13.93 26.02 8.13
C THR A 84 -13.63 24.59 7.66
N LYS A 85 -14.50 24.00 6.82
CA LYS A 85 -14.28 22.65 6.26
C LYS A 85 -13.05 22.58 5.35
N ASN A 86 -12.82 23.60 4.52
CA ASN A 86 -11.63 23.67 3.65
C ASN A 86 -10.34 23.75 4.46
N LYS A 87 -10.35 24.51 5.57
CA LYS A 87 -9.21 24.59 6.48
C LYS A 87 -8.90 23.24 7.14
N GLU A 88 -9.94 22.52 7.59
CA GLU A 88 -9.79 21.17 8.13
C GLU A 88 -9.24 20.20 7.08
N LEU A 89 -9.76 20.23 5.86
CA LEU A 89 -9.29 19.37 4.78
C LEU A 89 -7.83 19.65 4.41
N GLU A 90 -7.40 20.92 4.36
CA GLU A 90 -5.99 21.27 4.13
C GLU A 90 -5.08 20.82 5.28
N ASN A 91 -5.54 20.91 6.53
CA ASN A 91 -4.81 20.35 7.67
C ASN A 91 -4.65 18.83 7.55
N GLN A 92 -5.72 18.12 7.20
CA GLN A 92 -5.69 16.66 6.98
C GLN A 92 -4.77 16.27 5.83
N LYS A 93 -4.83 17.01 4.71
CA LYS A 93 -3.95 16.83 3.55
C LYS A 93 -2.48 17.04 3.94
N LYS A 94 -2.17 18.07 4.73
CA LYS A 94 -0.81 18.30 5.24
C LYS A 94 -0.35 17.15 6.13
N ASN A 95 -1.20 16.70 7.06
CA ASN A 95 -0.90 15.55 7.92
C ASN A 95 -0.65 14.27 7.11
N LEU A 96 -1.49 13.98 6.11
CA LEU A 96 -1.33 12.82 5.24
C LEU A 96 -0.03 12.92 4.42
N LYS A 97 0.28 14.09 3.88
CA LYS A 97 1.54 14.33 3.16
C LYS A 97 2.75 14.07 4.06
N GLN A 98 2.72 14.52 5.32
CA GLN A 98 3.76 14.24 6.29
C GLN A 98 3.89 12.75 6.60
N LYS A 99 2.77 12.03 6.81
CA LYS A 99 2.78 10.58 7.02
C LYS A 99 3.39 9.83 5.83
N ILE A 100 3.03 10.21 4.60
CA ILE A 100 3.60 9.63 3.39
C ILE A 100 5.11 9.89 3.34
N GLN A 101 5.54 11.13 3.54
CA GLN A 101 6.97 11.48 3.55
C GLN A 101 7.74 10.69 4.60
N ASN A 102 7.22 10.56 5.82
CA ASN A 102 7.85 9.79 6.89
C ASN A 102 7.95 8.31 6.53
N LEU A 103 6.89 7.70 5.99
CA LEU A 103 6.90 6.30 5.54
C LEU A 103 7.90 6.09 4.39
N THR A 104 7.97 7.01 3.44
CA THR A 104 8.93 6.97 2.34
C THR A 104 10.37 7.04 2.86
N THR A 105 10.66 7.97 3.77
CA THR A 105 12.00 8.09 4.38
C THR A 105 12.38 6.82 5.14
N ASN A 106 11.50 6.30 5.99
CA ASN A 106 11.75 5.08 6.76
C ASN A 106 11.97 3.87 5.83
N TRP A 107 11.21 3.77 4.73
CA TRP A 107 11.37 2.70 3.75
C TRP A 107 12.70 2.81 3.00
N ASN A 108 13.11 4.03 2.62
CA ASN A 108 14.40 4.28 1.97
C ASN A 108 15.57 3.93 2.90
N GLU A 109 15.48 4.30 4.18
CA GLU A 109 16.49 3.95 5.18
C GLU A 109 16.60 2.43 5.34
N LEU A 110 15.47 1.74 5.52
CA LEU A 110 15.44 0.29 5.67
C LEU A 110 15.97 -0.43 4.42
N SER A 111 15.63 0.07 3.22
CA SER A 111 16.08 -0.54 1.97
C SER A 111 17.60 -0.39 1.77
N ILE A 112 18.17 0.77 2.09
CA ILE A 112 19.62 1.00 2.08
C ILE A 112 20.32 0.09 3.09
N SER A 113 19.84 0.03 4.34
CA SER A 113 20.43 -0.83 5.38
C SER A 113 20.40 -2.31 4.98
N ARG A 114 19.31 -2.76 4.35
CA ARG A 114 19.19 -4.16 3.88
C ARG A 114 20.11 -4.48 2.71
N ALA A 115 20.31 -3.52 1.80
CA ALA A 115 21.25 -3.66 0.70
C ALA A 115 22.69 -3.74 1.23
N GLN A 116 23.07 -2.84 2.14
CA GLN A 116 24.38 -2.85 2.78
C GLN A 116 24.65 -4.17 3.51
N TRP A 117 23.70 -4.64 4.32
CA TRP A 117 23.84 -5.93 5.02
C TRP A 117 24.01 -7.11 4.05
N SER A 118 23.31 -7.09 2.91
CA SER A 118 23.45 -8.13 1.88
C SER A 118 24.86 -8.11 1.28
N ILE A 119 25.40 -6.93 0.98
CA ILE A 119 26.78 -6.79 0.51
C ILE A 119 27.75 -7.33 1.56
N ASP A 120 27.65 -6.90 2.82
CA ASP A 120 28.56 -7.33 3.89
C ASP A 120 28.50 -8.85 4.17
N SER A 121 27.33 -9.46 3.97
CA SER A 121 27.11 -10.89 4.24
C SER A 121 27.63 -11.81 3.14
N TYR A 122 27.56 -11.36 1.87
CA TYR A 122 27.88 -12.18 0.70
C TYR A 122 29.19 -11.77 0.00
N CYS A 123 29.64 -10.53 0.17
CA CYS A 123 30.86 -9.99 -0.41
C CYS A 123 31.87 -9.71 0.71
N LEU A 124 33.07 -10.30 0.62
CA LEU A 124 34.14 -9.97 1.57
C LEU A 124 34.68 -8.59 1.17
N GLY A 125 34.80 -7.68 2.13
CA GLY A 125 35.03 -6.24 1.90
C GLY A 125 36.39 -5.82 1.30
N ASN A 126 37.06 -6.66 0.52
CA ASN A 126 38.20 -6.26 -0.29
C ASN A 126 37.76 -6.08 -1.74
N ALA A 127 38.30 -5.06 -2.40
CA ALA A 127 37.95 -4.67 -3.78
C ALA A 127 38.20 -5.77 -4.84
N ASP A 128 38.93 -6.84 -4.50
CA ASP A 128 39.20 -8.00 -5.37
C ASP A 128 38.42 -9.28 -4.98
N ASP A 129 37.64 -9.27 -3.89
CA ASP A 129 36.90 -10.45 -3.43
C ASP A 129 35.52 -10.54 -4.10
N LYS A 130 35.37 -11.52 -5.00
CA LYS A 130 34.08 -11.84 -5.65
C LYS A 130 33.02 -12.19 -4.60
N CYS A 131 31.87 -11.53 -4.68
CA CYS A 131 30.68 -11.92 -3.92
C CYS A 131 30.38 -13.41 -4.14
N LYS A 132 30.10 -14.13 -3.06
CA LYS A 132 29.81 -15.57 -3.09
C LYS A 132 28.31 -15.80 -3.16
N ALA A 133 27.92 -16.95 -3.71
CA ALA A 133 26.52 -17.36 -3.76
C ALA A 133 25.93 -17.67 -2.37
N CYS A 134 26.78 -17.98 -1.39
CA CYS A 134 26.41 -18.25 0.00
C CYS A 134 27.03 -17.24 0.96
N GLN A 135 26.30 -16.95 2.04
CA GLN A 135 26.78 -16.09 3.12
C GLN A 135 28.02 -16.67 3.79
N LYS A 136 28.84 -15.81 4.41
CA LYS A 136 29.98 -16.25 5.23
C LYS A 136 29.54 -17.30 6.27
N GLY A 137 30.27 -18.41 6.33
CA GLY A 137 29.98 -19.52 7.24
C GLY A 137 28.97 -20.55 6.72
N TRP A 138 28.36 -20.30 5.55
CA TRP A 138 27.50 -21.27 4.87
C TRP A 138 28.29 -22.00 3.79
N LEU A 139 28.04 -23.29 3.67
CA LEU A 139 28.59 -24.11 2.61
C LEU A 139 27.75 -24.01 1.36
N LEU A 140 28.38 -23.65 0.24
CA LEU A 140 27.80 -23.82 -1.08
C LEU A 140 27.84 -25.29 -1.52
N THR A 141 26.67 -25.86 -1.76
CA THR A 141 26.49 -27.04 -2.62
C THR A 141 25.30 -26.75 -3.51
N GLU A 142 25.60 -26.35 -4.74
CA GLU A 142 24.59 -25.90 -5.70
C GLU A 142 23.43 -26.91 -5.79
N PRO A 143 22.16 -26.44 -5.77
CA PRO A 143 21.72 -25.04 -5.85
C PRO A 143 21.56 -24.34 -4.48
N SER A 144 22.09 -24.92 -3.40
CA SER A 144 21.76 -24.55 -2.02
C SER A 144 22.98 -24.16 -1.18
N CYS A 145 22.70 -23.45 -0.09
CA CYS A 145 23.63 -23.09 0.97
C CYS A 145 23.24 -23.82 2.26
N TYR A 146 24.21 -24.44 2.93
CA TYR A 146 23.99 -25.24 4.14
C TYR A 146 24.78 -24.70 5.33
N ALA A 147 24.16 -24.62 6.51
CA ALA A 147 24.82 -24.31 7.77
C ALA A 147 24.67 -25.47 8.74
N TYR A 148 25.80 -26.07 9.13
CA TYR A 148 25.88 -27.15 10.10
C TYR A 148 26.11 -26.54 11.48
N ASN A 149 25.13 -26.66 12.37
CA ASN A 149 25.20 -26.09 13.72
C ASN A 149 25.64 -27.19 14.71
N ASP A 150 26.96 -27.37 14.85
CA ASP A 150 27.59 -28.30 15.80
C ASP A 150 27.50 -27.74 17.23
N ALA A 151 26.33 -27.93 17.83
CA ALA A 151 26.01 -27.45 19.17
C ALA A 151 26.43 -28.44 20.25
N GLN A 152 27.11 -27.92 21.28
CA GLN A 152 27.36 -28.63 22.54
C GLN A 152 26.04 -29.10 23.18
N PRO A 153 26.01 -30.21 23.95
CA PRO A 153 24.78 -30.80 24.47
C PRO A 153 23.82 -29.82 25.16
N ALA A 154 24.34 -28.89 25.97
CA ALA A 154 23.53 -27.89 26.66
C ALA A 154 22.86 -26.84 25.75
N LYS A 155 23.32 -26.72 24.49
CA LYS A 155 22.81 -25.77 23.48
C LYS A 155 22.08 -26.47 22.32
N GLN A 156 21.94 -27.79 22.38
CA GLN A 156 21.15 -28.55 21.43
C GLN A 156 19.67 -28.18 21.56
N LYS A 157 18.92 -28.40 20.48
CA LYS A 157 17.57 -27.90 20.29
C LYS A 157 16.61 -29.03 19.97
N THR A 158 15.36 -28.89 20.37
CA THR A 158 14.27 -29.72 19.81
C THR A 158 14.11 -29.43 18.33
N TRP A 159 13.35 -30.28 17.62
CA TRP A 159 13.13 -30.07 16.19
C TRP A 159 12.49 -28.71 15.90
N GLU A 160 11.48 -28.30 16.68
CA GLU A 160 10.78 -27.02 16.56
C GLU A 160 11.71 -25.84 16.85
N GLU A 161 12.53 -25.94 17.90
CA GLU A 161 13.51 -24.91 18.26
C GLU A 161 14.58 -24.74 17.18
N ALA A 162 15.03 -25.85 16.58
CA ALA A 162 16.01 -25.85 15.50
C ALA A 162 15.43 -25.24 14.23
N GLN A 163 14.18 -25.57 13.89
CA GLN A 163 13.47 -24.93 12.79
C GLN A 163 13.33 -23.42 13.00
N GLY A 164 12.97 -23.01 14.22
CA GLY A 164 12.90 -21.60 14.60
C GLY A 164 14.23 -20.86 14.41
N ASP A 165 15.35 -21.48 14.80
CA ASP A 165 16.70 -20.91 14.60
C ASP A 165 17.01 -20.75 13.10
N CYS A 166 16.73 -21.75 12.27
CA CYS A 166 16.93 -21.64 10.82
C CYS A 166 16.05 -20.53 10.20
N ARG A 167 14.78 -20.44 10.59
CA ARG A 167 13.86 -19.40 10.10
C ARG A 167 14.29 -18.00 10.51
N GLY A 168 14.82 -17.83 11.73
CA GLY A 168 15.44 -16.59 12.18
C GLY A 168 16.64 -16.13 11.33
N ARG A 169 17.24 -17.03 10.54
CA ARG A 169 18.39 -16.78 9.65
C ARG A 169 18.01 -16.71 8.16
N ASN A 170 16.72 -16.49 7.86
CA ASN A 170 16.16 -16.52 6.51
C ASN A 170 16.48 -17.82 5.77
N SER A 171 16.29 -18.96 6.45
CA SER A 171 16.50 -20.33 5.97
C SER A 171 15.45 -21.27 6.58
N ASP A 172 15.48 -22.56 6.29
CA ASP A 172 14.72 -23.58 7.02
C ASP A 172 15.63 -24.78 7.31
N LEU A 173 15.13 -25.82 7.99
CA LEU A 173 15.87 -27.07 8.15
C LEU A 173 16.12 -27.73 6.78
N ALA A 174 17.21 -28.49 6.67
CA ALA A 174 17.63 -29.06 5.39
C ALA A 174 16.64 -30.09 4.82
N VAL A 175 16.40 -29.99 3.52
CA VAL A 175 15.54 -30.85 2.70
C VAL A 175 16.39 -31.57 1.67
N ALA A 176 16.13 -32.86 1.46
CA ALA A 176 16.74 -33.62 0.36
C ALA A 176 15.71 -33.89 -0.72
N HIS A 177 15.81 -33.18 -1.85
CA HIS A 177 14.96 -33.44 -3.02
C HIS A 177 15.49 -34.59 -3.87
N ASP A 178 16.80 -34.81 -3.85
CA ASP A 178 17.48 -35.83 -4.63
C ASP A 178 18.61 -36.52 -3.84
N SER A 179 19.23 -37.50 -4.49
CA SER A 179 20.34 -38.26 -3.91
C SER A 179 21.58 -37.41 -3.64
N GLU A 180 21.83 -36.36 -4.41
CA GLU A 180 22.98 -35.48 -4.22
C GLU A 180 22.81 -34.63 -2.96
N GLU A 181 21.65 -34.00 -2.78
CA GLU A 181 21.33 -33.27 -1.54
C GLU A 181 21.30 -34.19 -0.32
N LYS A 182 20.77 -35.41 -0.46
CA LYS A 182 20.85 -36.44 0.60
C LYS A 182 22.29 -36.72 1.00
N ILE A 183 23.19 -36.90 0.02
CA ILE A 183 24.62 -37.10 0.29
C ILE A 183 25.18 -35.86 1.00
N VAL A 184 24.86 -34.64 0.59
CA VAL A 184 25.35 -33.43 1.26
C VAL A 184 24.99 -33.44 2.74
N ILE A 185 23.70 -33.66 3.04
CA ILE A 185 23.13 -33.70 4.39
C ILE A 185 23.75 -34.82 5.26
N ILE A 186 24.17 -35.93 4.65
CA ILE A 186 24.81 -37.06 5.35
C ILE A 186 26.33 -36.86 5.50
N ASN A 187 26.98 -36.28 4.49
CA ASN A 187 28.42 -36.44 4.29
C ASN A 187 29.26 -35.40 5.04
N LYS A 188 28.70 -34.23 5.41
CA LYS A 188 29.55 -33.13 5.88
C LYS A 188 29.46 -32.80 7.37
N TYR A 189 30.64 -32.72 7.99
CA TYR A 189 30.94 -32.37 9.38
C TYR A 189 30.24 -33.17 10.50
N SER A 190 30.72 -34.40 10.73
CA SER A 190 31.03 -34.82 12.11
C SER A 190 32.51 -35.20 12.21
N PRO A 191 33.45 -34.24 12.25
CA PRO A 191 34.78 -34.53 12.75
C PRO A 191 34.66 -34.54 14.27
N GLY A 192 34.24 -35.68 14.82
CA GLY A 192 34.34 -36.03 16.24
C GLY A 192 34.25 -34.88 17.24
N SER A 193 33.05 -34.35 17.49
CA SER A 193 32.72 -33.79 18.80
C SER A 193 32.03 -34.90 19.61
N SER A 194 32.87 -35.72 20.26
CA SER A 194 32.57 -36.47 21.48
C SER A 194 31.08 -36.74 21.79
N GLY A 195 30.46 -37.72 21.13
CA GLY A 195 29.22 -38.36 21.60
C GLY A 195 27.87 -37.75 21.20
N THR A 196 27.75 -37.05 20.07
CA THR A 196 26.47 -36.43 19.64
C THR A 196 25.61 -37.32 18.72
N ASN A 197 24.31 -37.40 19.01
CA ASN A 197 23.31 -38.22 18.30
C ASN A 197 22.75 -37.49 17.05
N GLY A 198 23.59 -37.19 16.06
CA GLY A 198 23.15 -36.71 14.74
C GLY A 198 22.68 -35.25 14.66
N PHE A 199 22.11 -34.89 13.51
CA PHE A 199 21.61 -33.54 13.20
C PHE A 199 20.16 -33.57 12.74
N TRP A 200 19.32 -32.70 13.29
CA TRP A 200 18.00 -32.43 12.75
C TRP A 200 18.06 -32.01 11.29
N ILE A 201 17.17 -32.63 10.51
CA ILE A 201 16.84 -32.26 9.14
C ILE A 201 15.35 -31.91 9.07
N GLY A 202 14.92 -31.33 7.97
CA GLY A 202 13.57 -30.82 7.80
C GLY A 202 12.51 -31.89 7.58
N LEU A 203 12.69 -33.11 8.09
CA LEU A 203 11.78 -34.22 7.87
C LEU A 203 11.08 -34.60 9.18
N ARG A 204 9.75 -34.58 9.16
CA ARG A 204 8.90 -34.94 10.30
C ARG A 204 7.67 -35.72 9.85
N VAL A 205 7.03 -36.41 10.78
CA VAL A 205 5.70 -36.98 10.54
C VAL A 205 4.64 -35.88 10.70
N GLU A 206 3.80 -35.75 9.69
CA GLU A 206 2.64 -34.86 9.67
C GLU A 206 1.51 -35.55 8.89
N ASP A 207 0.32 -35.61 9.49
CA ASP A 207 -0.84 -36.35 8.96
C ASP A 207 -0.55 -37.83 8.66
N GLY A 208 0.23 -38.50 9.54
CA GLY A 208 0.60 -39.91 9.37
C GLY A 208 1.56 -40.20 8.21
N LYS A 209 2.25 -39.17 7.68
CA LYS A 209 3.24 -39.31 6.60
C LYS A 209 4.49 -38.52 6.89
N TRP A 210 5.62 -38.98 6.35
CA TRP A 210 6.87 -38.23 6.37
C TRP A 210 6.82 -37.08 5.37
N LYS A 211 6.90 -35.85 5.86
CA LYS A 211 6.87 -34.61 5.07
C LYS A 211 8.08 -33.74 5.37
N TRP A 212 8.57 -33.08 4.34
CA TRP A 212 9.61 -32.08 4.45
C TRP A 212 9.03 -30.73 4.88
N VAL A 213 9.87 -29.87 5.46
CA VAL A 213 9.50 -28.49 5.88
C VAL A 213 9.06 -27.59 4.73
N ASP A 214 9.34 -27.95 3.48
CA ASP A 214 8.86 -27.27 2.28
C ASP A 214 7.48 -27.75 1.80
N GLY A 215 6.91 -28.74 2.49
CA GLY A 215 5.60 -29.33 2.22
C GLY A 215 5.63 -30.54 1.27
N SER A 216 6.79 -30.94 0.75
CA SER A 216 6.91 -32.11 -0.12
C SER A 216 6.86 -33.43 0.68
N ASP A 217 6.27 -34.47 0.09
CA ASP A 217 6.28 -35.81 0.66
C ASP A 217 7.67 -36.46 0.47
N LEU A 218 8.06 -37.31 1.42
CA LEU A 218 9.27 -38.11 1.26
C LEU A 218 9.13 -39.14 0.13
N THR A 219 10.01 -39.07 -0.86
CA THR A 219 10.06 -40.02 -1.98
C THR A 219 11.11 -41.12 -1.82
N ASP A 220 12.03 -40.96 -0.86
CA ASP A 220 13.12 -41.89 -0.64
C ASP A 220 12.66 -43.17 0.09
N SER A 221 12.40 -44.21 -0.69
CA SER A 221 12.02 -45.54 -0.18
C SER A 221 13.06 -46.23 0.70
N SER A 222 14.32 -45.77 0.72
CA SER A 222 15.36 -46.35 1.60
C SER A 222 15.19 -45.97 3.06
N PHE A 223 14.40 -44.93 3.36
CA PHE A 223 14.04 -44.54 4.72
C PHE A 223 12.69 -45.17 5.09
N ASN A 224 12.75 -46.31 5.77
CA ASN A 224 11.59 -47.16 6.08
C ASN A 224 11.14 -47.08 7.55
N ALA A 225 11.19 -45.88 8.14
CA ALA A 225 10.71 -45.66 9.51
C ALA A 225 9.18 -45.51 9.56
N GLU A 226 8.55 -46.08 10.59
CA GLU A 226 7.11 -45.91 10.84
C GLU A 226 6.74 -44.43 11.02
N ALA A 227 5.68 -44.00 10.34
CA ALA A 227 5.17 -42.64 10.37
C ALA A 227 4.18 -42.45 11.55
N ALA A 228 4.70 -42.46 12.77
CA ALA A 228 3.94 -42.17 13.98
C ALA A 228 4.05 -40.68 14.36
N ASP A 229 2.98 -40.10 14.91
CA ASP A 229 2.97 -38.71 15.35
C ASP A 229 4.08 -38.42 16.40
N GLY A 230 4.66 -37.23 16.35
CA GLY A 230 5.77 -36.83 17.24
C GLY A 230 7.15 -37.39 16.84
N ARG A 231 7.27 -37.94 15.63
CA ARG A 231 8.53 -38.47 15.09
C ARG A 231 9.16 -37.50 14.10
N CYS A 232 10.46 -37.27 14.27
CA CYS A 232 11.29 -36.41 13.44
C CYS A 232 12.53 -37.18 13.00
N ALA A 233 13.20 -36.72 11.93
CA ALA A 233 14.38 -37.39 11.41
C ALA A 233 15.67 -36.62 11.73
N ILE A 234 16.70 -37.38 12.12
CA ILE A 234 18.08 -36.90 12.21
C ILE A 234 18.95 -37.53 11.12
N SER A 235 19.88 -36.76 10.58
CA SER A 235 20.99 -37.27 9.78
C SER A 235 22.07 -37.85 10.69
N VAL A 236 22.46 -39.10 10.47
CA VAL A 236 23.46 -39.81 11.28
C VAL A 236 24.58 -40.32 10.38
N ARG A 237 25.69 -39.58 10.31
CA ARG A 237 26.83 -39.89 9.45
C ARG A 237 27.40 -41.29 9.68
N SER A 238 27.54 -41.74 10.93
CA SER A 238 28.08 -43.08 11.26
C SER A 238 27.21 -44.23 10.76
N ARG A 239 25.91 -44.00 10.55
CA ARG A 239 24.98 -44.98 9.97
C ARG A 239 24.77 -44.78 8.47
N ASN A 240 25.38 -43.73 7.89
CA ASN A 240 25.21 -43.34 6.49
C ASN A 240 23.72 -43.23 6.07
N THR A 241 22.86 -42.83 6.99
CA THR A 241 21.41 -42.79 6.77
C THR A 241 20.74 -41.84 7.76
N TRP A 242 19.44 -41.63 7.57
CA TRP A 242 18.59 -40.91 8.51
C TRP A 242 17.99 -41.86 9.53
N VAL A 243 17.73 -41.36 10.73
CA VAL A 243 17.12 -42.12 11.81
C VAL A 243 15.93 -41.34 12.34
N SER A 244 14.82 -42.03 12.51
CA SER A 244 13.65 -41.48 13.18
C SER A 244 13.90 -41.44 14.69
N VAL A 245 13.66 -40.31 15.34
CA VAL A 245 13.78 -40.09 16.79
C VAL A 245 12.60 -39.21 17.28
N SER A 246 12.42 -39.06 18.60
CA SER A 246 11.34 -38.19 19.12
C SER A 246 11.66 -36.73 18.82
N CYS A 247 10.70 -35.94 18.32
CA CYS A 247 10.90 -34.51 18.02
C CYS A 247 11.34 -33.68 19.26
N GLU A 248 10.99 -34.17 20.45
CA GLU A 248 11.35 -33.56 21.75
C GLU A 248 12.80 -33.79 22.17
N GLU A 249 13.54 -34.67 21.47
CA GLU A 249 14.96 -34.85 21.73
C GLU A 249 15.75 -33.60 21.36
N LYS A 250 16.84 -33.34 22.07
CA LYS A 250 17.73 -32.22 21.76
C LYS A 250 18.86 -32.72 20.89
N GLN A 251 18.99 -32.15 19.69
CA GLN A 251 20.03 -32.51 18.74
C GLN A 251 20.72 -31.27 18.16
N GLN A 252 21.78 -31.50 17.42
CA GLN A 252 22.36 -30.52 16.52
C GLN A 252 21.41 -30.32 15.31
N TRP A 253 21.67 -29.35 14.43
CA TRP A 253 20.76 -29.12 13.29
C TRP A 253 21.46 -28.56 12.05
N ILE A 254 20.88 -28.83 10.88
CA ILE A 254 21.35 -28.33 9.59
C ILE A 254 20.31 -27.39 9.02
N CYS A 255 20.69 -26.15 8.75
CA CYS A 255 19.87 -25.19 8.01
C CYS A 255 20.22 -25.19 6.53
N GLN A 256 19.24 -24.91 5.67
CA GLN A 256 19.37 -24.78 4.23
C GLN A 256 18.65 -23.54 3.71
N LYS A 257 19.23 -22.90 2.69
CA LYS A 257 18.56 -21.88 1.85
C LYS A 257 19.11 -21.92 0.44
N LYS A 258 18.37 -21.37 -0.53
CA LYS A 258 18.84 -21.29 -1.93
C LYS A 258 20.09 -20.40 -2.02
N ALA A 259 21.05 -20.83 -2.85
CA ALA A 259 22.20 -20.01 -3.20
C ALA A 259 21.78 -18.85 -4.11
N LEU A 260 22.45 -17.70 -3.99
CA LEU A 260 22.20 -16.58 -4.90
C LEU A 260 22.70 -16.95 -6.29
N SER A 261 21.88 -16.70 -7.31
CA SER A 261 22.31 -16.78 -8.70
C SER A 261 23.26 -15.62 -9.00
N VAL A 262 24.56 -15.90 -9.00
CA VAL A 262 25.57 -14.90 -9.42
C VAL A 262 25.63 -14.94 -10.94
N SER A 263 24.91 -14.01 -11.60
CA SER A 263 25.01 -13.83 -13.05
C SER A 263 26.40 -13.29 -13.39
N THR A 264 27.35 -14.15 -13.73
CA THR A 264 28.58 -13.73 -14.38
C THR A 264 28.21 -13.22 -15.77
N LYS A 265 28.37 -11.92 -16.02
CA LYS A 265 28.36 -11.41 -17.39
C LYS A 265 29.47 -12.13 -18.15
N GLN A 266 29.09 -13.01 -19.07
CA GLN A 266 30.00 -13.61 -20.02
C GLN A 266 30.43 -12.48 -20.97
N SER A 267 31.65 -12.00 -20.81
CA SER A 267 32.28 -11.09 -21.76
C SER A 267 32.52 -11.86 -23.06
N TYR A 268 31.72 -11.55 -24.07
CA TYR A 268 31.99 -11.90 -25.47
C TYR A 268 33.07 -10.96 -26.04
#